data_AF-A0A4Y4BA85-F1
#
_entry.id   AF-A0A4Y4BA85-F1
#
_cell.length_a   1.000
_cell.length_b   1.000
_cell.length_c   1.000
_cell.angle_alpha   90.00
_cell.angle_beta   90.00
_cell.angle_gamma   90.00
#
_symmetry.space_group_name_H-M   'P 1'
#
loop_
_entity.id
_entity.type
_entity.pdbx_description
1 polymer ?
#
loop_
_entity_poly.entity_id
_entity_poly.type
_entity_poly.pdbx_seq_one_letter_code
_entity_poly.pdbx_strand_id
1 'polypeptide(L)'
;MTTTPQPASRPERIATAIGIALLATGAATLLLSIGFDLRGFGGGFVQGVGIGAMLVGTYLWGVGNGTRRARRRQWLPSRGTVE
;
A
#
# COMPACT_ATOMS: atom_id res chain seq x y z
N MET A 1 2.65 -3.54 32.46
CA MET A 1 1.52 -3.95 31.59
C MET A 1 2.01 -4.02 30.14
N THR A 2 2.52 -5.18 29.73
CA THR A 2 3.01 -5.46 28.37
C THR A 2 1.82 -5.64 27.45
N THR A 3 1.48 -4.60 26.67
CA THR A 3 0.48 -4.76 25.60
C THR A 3 1.15 -5.46 24.43
N THR A 4 0.90 -6.76 24.30
CA THR A 4 1.27 -7.52 23.12
C THR A 4 0.71 -6.81 21.88
N PRO A 5 1.52 -6.50 20.85
CA PRO A 5 1.01 -5.83 19.66
C PRO A 5 -0.07 -6.71 19.02
N GLN A 6 -1.28 -6.16 18.89
CA GLN A 6 -2.39 -6.90 18.30
C GLN A 6 -2.09 -7.19 16.83
N PRO A 7 -2.10 -8.47 16.39
CA PRO A 7 -1.76 -8.84 15.03
C PRO A 7 -2.70 -8.17 14.02
N ALA A 8 -2.16 -7.81 12.85
CA ALA A 8 -2.94 -7.30 11.73
C ALA A 8 -4.05 -8.31 11.36
N SER A 9 -5.25 -7.80 11.10
CA SER A 9 -6.40 -8.65 10.74
C SER A 9 -6.16 -9.32 9.38
N ARG A 10 -6.80 -10.48 9.12
CA ARG A 10 -6.72 -11.14 7.81
C ARG A 10 -6.99 -10.19 6.62
N PRO A 11 -8.06 -9.36 6.63
CA PRO A 11 -8.32 -8.45 5.51
C PRO A 11 -7.22 -7.39 5.34
N GLU A 12 -6.65 -6.85 6.43
CA GLU A 12 -5.53 -5.91 6.34
C GLU A 12 -4.30 -6.53 5.68
N ARG A 13 -3.97 -7.78 6.03
CA ARG A 13 -2.84 -8.51 5.43
C ARG A 13 -3.06 -8.74 3.94
N ILE A 14 -4.26 -9.17 3.56
CA ILE A 14 -4.63 -9.40 2.15
C ILE A 14 -4.57 -8.09 1.36
N ALA A 15 -5.18 -7.02 1.87
CA ALA A 15 -5.15 -5.71 1.22
C ALA A 15 -3.72 -5.17 1.05
N THR A 16 -2.87 -5.36 2.06
CA THR A 16 -1.45 -4.97 1.97
C THR A 16 -0.71 -5.80 0.91
N ALA A 17 -0.93 -7.12 0.87
CA ALA A 17 -0.30 -8.00 -0.10
C ALA A 17 -0.73 -7.68 -1.54
N ILE A 18 -2.04 -7.48 -1.76
CA ILE A 18 -2.59 -7.04 -3.06
C ILE A 18 -1.99 -5.68 -3.44
N GLY A 19 -1.92 -4.74 -2.50
CA GLY A 19 -1.37 -3.42 -2.75
C GLY A 19 0.08 -3.46 -3.22
N ILE A 20 0.92 -4.25 -2.55
CA ILE A 20 2.32 -4.47 -2.93
C ILE A 20 2.41 -5.15 -4.30
N ALA A 21 1.59 -6.16 -4.56
CA ALA A 21 1.58 -6.87 -5.84
C ALA A 21 1.19 -5.98 -7.01
N LEU A 22 0.18 -5.11 -6.84
CA LEU A 22 -0.24 -4.14 -7.86
C LEU A 22 0.86 -3.11 -8.13
N LEU A 23 1.51 -2.61 -7.08
CA LEU A 23 2.66 -1.71 -7.18
C LEU A 23 3.83 -2.34 -7.95
N ALA A 24 4.22 -3.56 -7.57
CA ALA A 24 5.33 -4.27 -8.19
C ALA A 24 5.03 -4.61 -9.65
N THR A 25 3.82 -5.10 -9.93
CA THR A 25 3.38 -5.43 -11.29
C THR A 25 3.36 -4.17 -12.15
N GLY A 26 2.74 -3.07 -11.68
CA GLY A 26 2.69 -1.82 -12.42
C GLY A 26 4.09 -1.23 -12.68
N ALA A 27 5.00 -1.30 -11.70
CA ALA A 27 6.40 -0.90 -11.88
C ALA A 27 7.09 -1.72 -12.97
N ALA A 28 6.96 -3.05 -12.91
CA ALA A 28 7.55 -3.95 -13.88
C ALA A 28 6.99 -3.71 -15.29
N THR A 29 5.68 -3.49 -15.41
CA THR A 29 5.03 -3.16 -16.69
C THR A 29 5.59 -1.88 -17.29
N LEU A 30 5.80 -0.83 -16.49
CA LEU A 30 6.39 0.41 -16.98
C LEU A 30 7.86 0.23 -17.40
N LEU A 31 8.66 -0.49 -16.62
CA LEU A 31 10.05 -0.80 -16.96
C LEU A 31 10.15 -1.59 -18.28
N LEU A 32 9.32 -2.61 -18.45
CA LEU A 32 9.26 -3.39 -19.68
C LEU A 32 8.76 -2.54 -20.87
N SER A 33 7.86 -1.60 -20.61
CA SER A 33 7.36 -0.69 -21.65
C SER A 33 8.44 0.21 -22.24
N ILE A 34 9.46 0.55 -21.44
CA ILE A 34 10.64 1.30 -21.92
C ILE A 34 11.47 0.45 -22.89
N GLY A 35 11.63 -0.85 -22.61
CA GLY A 35 12.49 -1.75 -23.39
C GLY A 35 11.85 -2.31 -24.66
N PHE A 36 10.52 -2.50 -24.68
CA PHE A 36 9.81 -3.16 -25.79
C PHE A 36 9.28 -2.22 -26.89
N ASP A 37 9.56 -0.91 -26.82
CA ASP A 37 9.08 0.12 -27.77
C ASP A 37 7.59 -0.04 -28.12
N LEU A 38 6.76 -0.07 -27.07
CA LEU A 38 5.31 -0.25 -27.18
C LEU A 38 4.66 1.05 -27.72
N ARG A 39 4.71 1.24 -29.04
CA ARG A 39 4.09 2.39 -29.72
C ARG A 39 2.61 2.14 -30.01
N GLY A 40 1.86 3.23 -30.12
CA GLY A 40 0.43 3.22 -30.47
C GLY A 40 -0.51 2.93 -29.29
N PHE A 41 -1.80 2.78 -29.60
CA PHE A 41 -2.87 2.68 -28.61
C PHE A 41 -2.67 1.53 -27.61
N GLY A 42 -2.24 0.35 -28.09
CA GLY A 42 -2.00 -0.82 -27.23
C GLY A 42 -0.90 -0.57 -26.19
N GLY A 43 0.18 0.12 -26.58
CA GLY A 43 1.24 0.50 -25.65
C GLY A 43 0.79 1.51 -24.60
N GLY A 44 0.03 2.54 -25.04
CA GLY A 44 -0.56 3.51 -24.13
C GLY A 44 -1.55 2.88 -23.13
N PHE A 45 -2.34 1.90 -23.57
CA PHE A 45 -3.25 1.15 -22.70
C PHE A 45 -2.49 0.36 -21.62
N VAL A 46 -1.44 -0.38 -22.01
CA VAL A 46 -0.61 -1.15 -21.07
C VAL A 46 0.05 -0.24 -20.03
N GLN A 47 0.58 0.91 -20.46
CA GLN A 47 1.15 1.91 -19.56
C GLN A 47 0.10 2.50 -18.62
N GLY A 48 -1.08 2.85 -19.13
CA GLY A 48 -2.19 3.36 -18.33
C GLY A 48 -2.67 2.37 -17.26
N VAL A 49 -2.79 1.09 -17.62
CA VAL A 49 -3.10 0.02 -16.66
C VAL A 49 -1.99 -0.13 -15.61
N GLY A 50 -0.72 -0.06 -16.04
CA GLY A 50 0.43 -0.11 -15.12
C GLY A 50 0.40 1.03 -14.09
N ILE A 51 0.18 2.26 -14.54
CA ILE A 51 0.05 3.43 -13.66
C ILE A 51 -1.16 3.28 -12.73
N GLY A 52 -2.32 2.86 -13.26
CA GLY A 52 -3.51 2.63 -12.47
C GLY A 52 -3.29 1.59 -11.37
N ALA A 53 -2.63 0.47 -11.69
CA ALA A 53 -2.25 -0.55 -10.73
C ALA A 53 -1.33 0.02 -9.64
N MET A 54 -0.33 0.83 -9.99
CA MET A 54 0.53 1.49 -9.00
C MET A 54 -0.25 2.43 -8.09
N LEU A 55 -1.17 3.23 -8.62
CA LEU A 55 -1.99 4.15 -7.81
C LEU A 55 -2.86 3.40 -6.80
N VAL A 56 -3.57 2.35 -7.25
CA VAL A 56 -4.38 1.50 -6.37
C VAL A 56 -3.50 0.81 -5.33
N GLY A 57 -2.34 0.29 -5.76
CA GLY A 57 -1.39 -0.36 -4.86
C GLY A 57 -0.86 0.57 -3.78
N THR A 58 -0.51 1.80 -4.16
CA THR A 58 -0.02 2.85 -3.25
C THR A 58 -1.10 3.28 -2.27
N TYR A 59 -2.35 3.41 -2.74
CA TYR A 59 -3.49 3.71 -1.88
C TYR A 59 -3.69 2.62 -0.82
N LEU A 60 -3.74 1.35 -1.22
CA LEU A 60 -3.90 0.22 -0.30
C LEU A 60 -2.73 0.11 0.69
N TRP A 61 -1.51 0.35 0.22
CA TRP A 61 -0.33 0.38 1.07
C TRP A 61 -0.39 1.51 2.11
N GLY A 62 -0.81 2.71 1.68
CA GLY A 62 -1.03 3.86 2.56
C GLY A 62 -2.08 3.58 3.63
N VAL A 63 -3.21 2.98 3.26
CA VAL A 63 -4.25 2.55 4.22
C VAL A 63 -3.69 1.56 5.23
N GLY A 64 -2.96 0.54 4.78
CA GLY A 64 -2.34 -0.45 5.67
C GLY A 64 -1.29 0.16 6.62
N ASN A 65 -0.52 1.14 6.18
CA ASN A 65 0.42 1.87 7.03
C ASN A 65 -0.30 2.80 8.01
N GLY A 66 -1.37 3.45 7.58
CA GLY A 66 -2.22 4.32 8.41
C GLY A 66 -2.88 3.55 9.56
N THR A 67 -3.47 2.39 9.27
CA THR A 67 -4.07 1.53 10.30
C THR A 67 -3.02 1.00 11.28
N ARG A 68 -1.85 0.59 10.80
CA ARG A 68 -0.71 0.21 11.66
C ARG A 68 -0.27 1.35 12.56
N ARG A 69 -0.23 2.59 12.05
CA ARG A 69 0.15 3.78 12.83
C ARG A 69 -0.91 4.15 13.85
N ALA A 70 -2.20 4.04 13.51
CA ALA A 70 -3.32 4.27 14.43
C ALA A 70 -3.38 3.25 15.58
N ARG A 71 -2.98 1.99 15.34
CA ARG A 71 -2.89 0.95 16.37
C ARG A 71 -1.73 1.14 17.34
N ARG A 72 -0.70 1.94 17.00
CA ARG A 72 0.37 2.24 17.94
C ARG A 72 -0.19 3.13 19.05
N ARG A 73 0.19 2.86 20.30
CA ARG A 73 -0.16 3.73 21.45
C ARG A 73 0.28 5.15 21.13
N GLN A 74 -0.68 6.00 20.79
CA GLN A 74 -0.46 7.43 20.74
C GLN A 74 -0.40 7.91 22.18
N TRP A 75 0.62 8.70 22.51
CA TRP A 75 0.65 9.40 23.79
C TRP A 75 -0.52 10.39 23.79
N LEU A 76 -1.50 10.16 24.67
CA LEU A 76 -2.59 11.11 24.91
C LEU A 76 -2.21 11.96 26.13
N PRO A 77 -1.93 13.27 25.97
CA PRO A 77 -1.57 14.16 27.09
C PRO A 77 -2.62 14.21 28.20
N SER A 78 -3.89 13.91 27.90
CA SER A 78 -4.99 13.92 28.88
C SER A 78 -5.04 12.70 29.80
N ARG A 79 -4.16 11.71 29.65
CA ARG A 79 -3.99 10.60 30.60
C ARG A 79 -2.89 10.90 31.61
N GLY A 80 -2.86 12.15 32.08
CA GLY A 80 -2.08 12.53 33.26
C GLY A 80 -2.50 11.67 34.44
N THR A 81 -1.50 11.23 35.19
CA THR A 81 -1.63 10.54 36.48
C THR A 81 -2.69 11.23 37.34
N VAL A 82 -3.80 10.53 37.58
CA VAL A 82 -4.66 10.82 38.72
C VAL A 82 -3.82 10.39 39.93
N GLU A 83 -3.24 11.37 40.62
CA GLU A 83 -2.74 11.19 41.99
C GLU A 83 -3.90 10.84 42.93
#